data_AF-A0A3B3X1D0-F1
#
_entry.id   AF-A0A3B3X1D0-F1
#
_cell.length_a   1.000
_cell.length_b   1.000
_cell.length_c   1.000
_cell.angle_alpha   90.00
_cell.angle_beta   90.00
_cell.angle_gamma   90.00
#
_symmetry.space_group_name_H-M   'P 1'
#
loop_
_entity.id
_entity.type
_entity.pdbx_description
1 polymer ?
#
loop_
_entity_poly.entity_id
_entity_poly.type
_entity_poly.pdbx_seq_one_letter_code
_entity_poly.pdbx_strand_id
1 'polypeptide(L)'
;MPFLCFRQMSSLDNTIKDIMIKTLPNLCEDTQKKLVSTLVISGVQSAEDLKYIQQEDIKNLLPVVQQRKLLESFKQGKQPYLILDVADKKNPPCSSTSSLSSIPPISEQPSALKTPLMLCQNEQQNVSWSWPEDFQVSWNKMPLEIQTAIAKGKRPPPDKRRQMIRILADEMQKYEANPTRSQCLTVCQKITRQYPDSFADMTPSGKLIAGGYSSLLSQLKTRIENINRCGTFRSYRSSGPCGIAGVKRGPTDMYGCTRFQPELPPEETDDTVEEKRQRLQSTFNKYGINGDDRPEVTDLMETTYSLQRQHINRIPAPSITDLQINWPFLFTQRGIFSHFELLTDVPLLHVLELSIEECGNAVVEYFRTKVKASSVQTILAQKATGDLAFLVIQLLMAHFNESPDTDVNTSLSLPASPRLILCGNEQALAGWMVSIEGHVVFEGVQPTFLTGLAAVFATFYIFNLQYQDEAAKTLEFIQRRFIGINPERGTKTGNGRMVSKKTGKIIQKKKQTVNTQVSTLIKNLMDFECHLIQVSCCPFFL
;
A
#
# COMPACT_ATOMS: atom_id res chain seq x y z
N MET A 1 42.38 5.35 56.27
CA MET A 1 41.62 5.63 55.03
C MET A 1 42.23 4.99 53.76
N PRO A 2 42.55 3.67 53.72
CA PRO A 2 42.73 2.97 52.44
C PRO A 2 41.67 1.87 52.16
N PHE A 3 40.91 1.43 53.16
CA PHE A 3 39.98 0.30 53.01
C PHE A 3 38.66 0.63 52.28
N LEU A 4 38.24 1.91 52.24
CA LEU A 4 37.00 2.31 51.57
C LEU A 4 37.15 2.41 50.04
N CYS A 5 38.29 2.91 49.54
CA CYS A 5 38.54 3.04 48.10
C CYS A 5 38.70 1.68 47.41
N PHE A 6 39.32 0.70 48.09
CA PHE A 6 39.50 -0.65 47.55
C PHE A 6 38.17 -1.42 47.42
N ARG A 7 37.23 -1.21 48.35
CA ARG A 7 35.90 -1.86 48.31
C ARG A 7 35.06 -1.34 47.15
N GLN A 8 35.11 -0.04 46.86
CA GLN A 8 34.31 0.61 45.83
C GLN A 8 34.77 0.26 44.41
N MET A 9 36.08 0.18 44.16
CA MET A 9 36.64 -0.28 42.87
C MET A 9 36.29 -1.75 42.58
N SER A 10 36.34 -2.62 43.59
CA SER A 10 35.98 -4.03 43.42
C SER A 10 34.50 -4.26 43.06
N SER A 11 33.61 -3.36 43.52
CA SER A 11 32.17 -3.39 43.20
C SER A 11 31.88 -2.97 41.76
N LEU A 12 32.62 -1.99 41.24
CA LEU A 12 32.47 -1.52 39.86
C LEU A 12 32.97 -2.57 38.86
N ASP A 13 34.14 -3.17 39.13
CA ASP A 13 34.72 -4.21 38.29
C ASP A 13 33.78 -5.41 38.11
N ASN A 14 33.11 -5.82 39.20
CA ASN A 14 32.14 -6.91 39.15
C ASN A 14 30.89 -6.53 38.34
N THR A 15 30.41 -5.30 38.49
CA THR A 15 29.25 -4.80 37.73
C THR A 15 29.55 -4.75 36.22
N ILE A 16 30.74 -4.28 35.83
CA ILE A 16 31.16 -4.24 34.42
C ILE A 16 31.31 -5.67 33.88
N LYS A 17 31.89 -6.59 34.66
CA LYS A 17 32.01 -8.01 34.28
C LYS A 17 30.64 -8.66 34.05
N ASP A 18 29.67 -8.42 34.91
CA ASP A 18 28.33 -8.99 34.78
C ASP A 18 27.63 -8.52 33.49
N ILE A 19 27.76 -7.22 33.16
CA ILE A 19 27.23 -6.67 31.90
C ILE A 19 27.93 -7.31 30.70
N MET A 20 29.25 -7.51 30.78
CA MET A 20 30.03 -8.13 29.71
C MET A 20 29.66 -9.59 29.49
N ILE A 21 29.51 -10.39 30.55
CA ILE A 21 29.13 -11.81 30.47
C ILE A 21 27.71 -11.95 29.92
N LYS A 22 26.79 -11.10 30.37
CA LYS A 22 25.40 -11.08 29.86
C LYS A 22 25.34 -10.76 28.38
N THR A 23 26.22 -9.89 27.89
CA THR A 23 26.21 -9.42 26.50
C THR A 23 27.04 -10.31 25.56
N LEU A 24 28.15 -10.86 26.06
CA LEU A 24 29.14 -11.65 25.34
C LEU A 24 29.55 -12.88 26.18
N PRO A 25 28.70 -13.92 26.27
CA PRO A 25 28.90 -15.05 27.18
C PRO A 25 30.12 -15.93 26.85
N ASN A 26 30.68 -15.82 25.65
CA ASN A 26 31.81 -16.64 25.18
C ASN A 26 33.16 -15.91 25.21
N LEU A 27 33.29 -14.81 25.98
CA LEU A 27 34.52 -14.04 26.06
C LEU A 27 35.51 -14.66 27.05
N CYS A 28 36.78 -14.86 26.68
CA CYS A 28 37.77 -15.44 27.60
C CYS A 28 38.12 -14.48 28.74
N GLU A 29 38.44 -15.03 29.92
CA GLU A 29 38.69 -14.26 31.14
C GLU A 29 39.82 -13.23 31.00
N ASP A 30 40.86 -13.53 30.21
CA ASP A 30 41.97 -12.61 29.99
C ASP A 30 41.56 -11.37 29.18
N THR A 31 40.64 -11.55 28.23
CA THR A 31 40.09 -10.44 27.45
C THR A 31 39.11 -9.62 28.29
N GLN A 32 38.34 -10.28 29.17
CA GLN A 32 37.47 -9.60 30.13
C GLN A 32 38.27 -8.71 31.08
N LYS A 33 39.35 -9.24 31.69
CA LYS A 33 40.22 -8.48 32.60
C LYS A 33 40.87 -7.28 31.90
N LYS A 34 41.34 -7.44 30.66
CA LYS A 34 41.91 -6.35 29.85
C LYS A 34 40.90 -5.28 29.48
N LEU A 35 39.65 -5.65 29.21
CA LEU A 35 38.57 -4.70 28.92
C LEU A 35 38.20 -3.90 30.16
N VAL A 36 37.99 -4.55 31.31
CA VAL A 36 37.70 -3.87 32.58
C VAL A 36 38.83 -2.91 32.93
N SER A 37 40.10 -3.34 32.84
CA SER A 37 41.24 -2.46 33.12
C SER A 37 41.30 -1.27 32.18
N THR A 38 41.00 -1.46 30.89
CA THR A 38 41.03 -0.38 29.89
C THR A 38 39.91 0.64 30.14
N LEU A 39 38.72 0.17 30.50
CA LEU A 39 37.58 1.04 30.82
C LEU A 39 37.83 1.85 32.10
N VAL A 40 38.41 1.25 33.13
CA VAL A 40 38.79 1.97 34.36
C VAL A 40 39.90 2.98 34.08
N ILE A 41 40.92 2.64 33.28
CA ILE A 41 41.98 3.58 32.86
C ILE A 41 41.41 4.74 32.03
N SER A 42 40.34 4.48 31.27
CA SER A 42 39.64 5.49 30.46
C SER A 42 38.74 6.41 31.30
N GLY A 43 38.71 6.25 32.62
CA GLY A 43 38.03 7.15 33.54
C GLY A 43 36.60 6.76 33.92
N VAL A 44 36.17 5.51 33.65
CA VAL A 44 34.87 5.00 34.09
C VAL A 44 34.86 4.86 35.62
N GLN A 45 33.97 5.59 36.30
CA GLN A 45 33.83 5.58 37.76
C GLN A 45 32.52 4.95 38.24
N SER A 46 31.50 4.86 37.37
CA SER A 46 30.24 4.16 37.65
C SER A 46 29.69 3.43 36.41
N ALA A 47 28.66 2.59 36.61
CA ALA A 47 28.03 1.86 35.50
C ALA A 47 27.31 2.80 34.51
N GLU A 48 26.88 3.97 34.98
CA GLU A 48 26.24 5.00 34.16
C GLU A 48 27.21 5.67 33.18
N ASP A 49 28.51 5.65 33.47
CA ASP A 49 29.55 6.23 32.60
C ASP A 49 29.77 5.40 31.34
N LEU A 50 29.39 4.11 31.36
CA LEU A 50 29.55 3.20 30.24
C LEU A 50 28.85 3.68 28.95
N LYS A 51 27.79 4.50 29.09
CA LYS A 51 27.07 5.07 27.94
C LYS A 51 27.90 6.05 27.11
N TYR A 52 29.01 6.56 27.66
CA TYR A 52 29.90 7.51 26.99
C TYR A 52 31.08 6.85 26.25
N ILE A 53 31.25 5.53 26.41
CA ILE A 53 32.31 4.78 25.73
C ILE A 53 32.01 4.67 24.23
N GLN A 54 33.03 4.90 23.40
CA GLN A 54 32.96 4.84 21.95
C GLN A 54 33.68 3.62 21.40
N GLN A 55 33.53 3.37 20.10
CA GLN A 55 34.09 2.18 19.46
C GLN A 55 35.63 2.19 19.47
N GLU A 56 36.20 3.38 19.43
CA GLU A 56 37.61 3.71 19.40
C GLU A 56 38.32 3.30 20.71
N ASP A 57 37.60 3.41 21.84
CA ASP A 57 38.11 3.10 23.18
C ASP A 57 38.30 1.59 23.41
N ILE A 58 37.58 0.76 22.65
CA ILE A 58 37.61 -0.72 22.74
C ILE A 58 38.04 -1.40 21.44
N LYS A 59 38.50 -0.62 20.44
CA LYS A 59 38.76 -1.06 19.06
C LYS A 59 39.75 -2.21 18.96
N ASN A 60 40.75 -2.23 19.85
CA ASN A 60 41.86 -3.18 19.81
C ASN A 60 41.64 -4.43 20.70
N LEU A 61 40.51 -4.51 21.40
CA LEU A 61 40.25 -5.53 22.41
C LEU A 61 39.23 -6.58 21.98
N LEU A 62 38.39 -6.28 20.97
CA LEU A 62 37.32 -7.14 20.49
C LEU A 62 37.18 -7.06 18.96
N PRO A 63 36.64 -8.07 18.29
CA PRO A 63 36.15 -7.95 16.92
C PRO A 63 35.02 -6.92 16.79
N VAL A 64 34.93 -6.24 15.64
CA VAL A 64 34.01 -5.11 15.37
C VAL A 64 32.55 -5.41 15.74
N VAL A 65 32.07 -6.64 15.53
CA VAL A 65 30.68 -7.02 15.84
C VAL A 65 30.46 -7.15 17.36
N GLN A 66 31.44 -7.65 18.09
CA GLN A 66 31.36 -7.78 19.55
C GLN A 66 31.45 -6.41 20.23
N GLN A 67 32.27 -5.50 19.69
CA GLN A 67 32.32 -4.09 20.13
C GLN A 67 30.93 -3.46 20.05
N ARG A 68 30.26 -3.57 18.90
CA ARG A 68 28.93 -2.97 18.69
C ARG A 68 27.87 -3.53 19.63
N LYS A 69 27.86 -4.84 19.86
CA LYS A 69 26.93 -5.47 20.83
C LYS A 69 27.16 -4.97 22.25
N LEU A 70 28.42 -4.81 22.65
CA LEU A 70 28.77 -4.33 23.99
C LEU A 70 28.38 -2.86 24.19
N LEU A 71 28.65 -1.99 23.19
CA LEU A 71 28.27 -0.58 23.22
C LEU A 71 26.74 -0.37 23.23
N GLU A 72 26.01 -1.22 22.52
CA GLU A 72 24.54 -1.22 22.54
C GLU A 72 24.02 -1.53 23.96
N SER A 73 24.59 -2.53 24.62
CA SER A 73 24.25 -2.92 25.99
C SER A 73 24.57 -1.81 27.00
N PHE A 74 25.70 -1.12 26.84
CA PHE A 74 26.07 0.02 27.70
C PHE A 74 25.10 1.21 27.58
N LYS A 75 24.48 1.41 26.41
CA LYS A 75 23.48 2.46 26.20
C LYS A 75 22.10 2.09 26.75
N GLN A 76 21.81 0.80 26.90
CA GLN A 76 20.52 0.27 27.34
C GLN A 76 20.40 0.09 28.87
N GLY A 77 21.40 0.47 29.66
CA GLY A 77 21.46 0.30 31.12
C GLY A 77 20.41 1.08 31.93
N LYS A 78 19.14 0.67 31.86
CA LYS A 78 18.14 0.78 32.94
C LYS A 78 17.63 -0.63 33.21
N GLN A 79 17.94 -1.19 34.38
CA GLN A 79 17.55 -2.56 34.74
C GLN A 79 16.01 -2.70 34.89
N PRO A 80 15.42 -3.83 34.44
CA PRO A 80 14.05 -4.23 34.76
C PRO A 80 14.00 -5.14 36.00
N TYR A 81 13.06 -4.92 36.92
CA TYR A 81 12.76 -5.86 38.01
C TYR A 81 11.35 -6.47 37.86
N LEU A 82 11.37 -7.78 37.62
CA LEU A 82 10.48 -8.90 38.01
C LEU A 82 8.99 -8.66 38.33
N ILE A 83 8.17 -9.47 37.65
CA ILE A 83 6.80 -9.87 37.98
C ILE A 83 6.82 -10.86 39.16
N LEU A 84 6.01 -10.60 40.18
CA LEU A 84 5.40 -11.63 41.05
C LEU A 84 4.10 -11.06 41.64
N ASP A 85 2.98 -11.62 41.19
CA ASP A 85 1.65 -11.46 41.79
C ASP A 85 1.59 -12.21 43.12
N VAL A 86 1.34 -11.50 44.23
CA VAL A 86 0.66 -12.02 45.41
C VAL A 86 -0.22 -10.91 46.01
N ALA A 87 -1.43 -11.31 46.39
CA ALA A 87 -2.56 -10.52 46.81
C ALA A 87 -2.40 -9.74 48.14
N ASP A 88 -3.30 -8.74 48.23
CA ASP A 88 -4.07 -8.32 49.41
C ASP A 88 -3.55 -7.14 50.28
N LYS A 89 -4.41 -6.11 50.30
CA LYS A 89 -4.77 -5.18 51.40
C LYS A 89 -3.86 -3.99 51.82
N LYS A 90 -4.58 -2.84 51.85
CA LYS A 90 -4.58 -1.68 52.77
C LYS A 90 -3.88 -0.38 52.33
N ASN A 91 -4.72 0.64 52.07
CA ASN A 91 -4.49 2.09 52.27
C ASN A 91 -4.11 2.38 53.76
N PRO A 92 -3.72 3.61 54.23
CA PRO A 92 -3.89 4.98 53.66
C PRO A 92 -2.67 5.93 53.99
N PRO A 93 -2.83 7.26 54.24
CA PRO A 93 -3.05 8.37 53.30
C PRO A 93 -2.02 9.52 53.47
N CYS A 94 -2.21 10.59 52.70
CA CYS A 94 -2.05 12.03 53.06
C CYS A 94 -1.41 12.82 51.90
N SER A 95 -2.20 13.63 51.18
CA SER A 95 -2.35 15.09 51.39
C SER A 95 -1.49 15.83 50.36
N SER A 96 -1.92 16.83 49.59
CA SER A 96 -3.15 17.61 49.59
C SER A 96 -3.11 18.59 48.40
N THR A 97 -4.25 18.71 47.71
CA THR A 97 -4.95 19.94 47.25
C THR A 97 -4.38 20.90 46.17
N SER A 98 -5.36 21.49 45.45
CA SER A 98 -5.40 22.59 44.44
C SER A 98 -5.15 22.13 42.99
N SER A 99 -6.08 22.10 42.00
CA SER A 99 -7.31 22.88 41.66
C SER A 99 -7.02 24.40 41.57
N LEU A 100 -7.35 25.17 40.53
CA LEU A 100 -8.06 25.00 39.26
C LEU A 100 -7.88 26.34 38.49
N SER A 101 -7.90 26.30 37.15
CA SER A 101 -8.40 27.31 36.19
C SER A 101 -7.87 28.76 36.21
N SER A 102 -7.60 29.33 35.01
CA SER A 102 -8.43 30.43 34.44
C SER A 102 -7.99 30.86 33.03
N ILE A 103 -9.02 31.15 32.22
CA ILE A 103 -9.09 31.70 30.86
C ILE A 103 -8.58 33.16 30.81
N PRO A 104 -8.30 33.74 29.62
CA PRO A 104 -8.64 35.14 29.38
C PRO A 104 -9.50 35.37 28.10
N PRO A 105 -10.31 36.45 28.07
CA PRO A 105 -11.25 36.76 26.98
C PRO A 105 -10.75 37.83 25.99
N ILE A 106 -11.52 37.94 24.90
CA ILE A 106 -11.49 38.86 23.76
C ILE A 106 -11.72 40.35 24.14
N SER A 107 -11.15 41.29 23.38
CA SER A 107 -11.71 42.63 23.15
C SER A 107 -11.24 43.26 21.81
N GLU A 108 -12.08 44.11 21.22
CA GLU A 108 -12.05 44.67 19.85
C GLU A 108 -11.53 46.13 19.72
N GLN A 109 -11.33 46.54 18.45
CA GLN A 109 -11.38 47.90 17.82
C GLN A 109 -10.14 48.84 17.81
N PRO A 110 -10.00 49.85 16.89
CA PRO A 110 -10.51 50.05 15.51
C PRO A 110 -9.53 50.73 14.47
N SER A 111 -9.86 50.57 13.17
CA SER A 111 -9.83 51.48 11.98
C SER A 111 -8.69 52.48 11.62
N ALA A 112 -8.20 52.40 10.35
CA ALA A 112 -8.23 53.41 9.25
C ALA A 112 -7.08 53.14 8.23
N LEU A 113 -7.31 52.94 6.92
CA LEU A 113 -7.59 53.97 5.91
C LEU A 113 -8.21 53.35 4.62
N LYS A 114 -9.23 54.03 4.08
CA LYS A 114 -9.96 53.78 2.82
C LYS A 114 -9.13 54.28 1.62
N THR A 115 -9.32 53.84 0.37
CA THR A 115 -10.31 54.32 -0.65
C THR A 115 -9.99 53.65 -2.02
N PRO A 116 -10.86 53.57 -3.06
CA PRO A 116 -12.28 53.22 -3.12
C PRO A 116 -12.62 52.06 -4.09
N LEU A 117 -13.85 51.59 -3.92
CA LEU A 117 -14.63 50.62 -4.68
C LEU A 117 -15.00 51.07 -6.12
N MET A 118 -15.21 50.08 -6.99
CA MET A 118 -16.40 50.05 -7.86
C MET A 118 -17.01 48.64 -7.79
N LEU A 119 -18.22 48.58 -7.23
CA LEU A 119 -19.09 47.42 -7.08
C LEU A 119 -19.72 47.02 -8.41
N CYS A 120 -19.94 45.72 -8.60
CA CYS A 120 -21.26 45.22 -9.00
C CYS A 120 -21.54 43.91 -8.23
N GLN A 121 -22.57 43.96 -7.40
CA GLN A 121 -23.19 42.79 -6.78
C GLN A 121 -23.84 41.92 -7.84
N ASN A 122 -23.82 40.60 -7.65
CA ASN A 122 -25.04 39.82 -7.72
C ASN A 122 -24.86 38.52 -6.94
N GLU A 123 -25.75 38.33 -5.97
CA GLU A 123 -26.07 37.03 -5.39
C GLU A 123 -26.57 36.11 -6.51
N GLN A 124 -25.91 34.98 -6.72
CA GLN A 124 -26.47 33.84 -7.45
C GLN A 124 -25.63 32.60 -7.14
N GLN A 125 -26.28 31.65 -6.46
CA GLN A 125 -26.06 30.20 -6.49
C GLN A 125 -24.60 29.72 -6.35
N ASN A 126 -24.34 29.07 -5.23
CA ASN A 126 -23.16 28.24 -4.98
C ASN A 126 -23.20 27.02 -5.93
N VAL A 127 -22.88 27.24 -7.20
CA VAL A 127 -22.54 26.19 -8.16
C VAL A 127 -21.12 25.79 -7.82
N SER A 128 -20.92 24.54 -7.40
CA SER A 128 -19.59 23.97 -7.30
C SER A 128 -18.95 24.01 -8.69
N TRP A 129 -18.07 24.98 -8.93
CA TRP A 129 -17.36 25.11 -10.20
C TRP A 129 -16.35 23.97 -10.31
N SER A 130 -16.70 22.93 -11.06
CA SER A 130 -15.77 21.90 -11.48
C SER A 130 -15.24 22.31 -12.87
N TRP A 131 -13.96 22.71 -12.92
CA TRP A 131 -13.28 23.10 -14.16
C TRP A 131 -13.33 22.05 -15.31
N PRO A 132 -13.45 20.72 -15.08
CA PRO A 132 -13.51 19.75 -16.19
C PRO A 132 -14.73 19.94 -17.10
N GLU A 133 -15.84 20.43 -16.56
CA GLU A 133 -17.12 20.70 -17.24
C GLU A 133 -17.04 21.94 -18.14
N ASP A 134 -16.15 22.88 -17.83
CA ASP A 134 -15.89 24.07 -18.65
C ASP A 134 -14.61 23.95 -19.50
N PHE A 135 -13.79 22.95 -19.23
CA PHE A 135 -12.53 22.72 -19.96
C PHE A 135 -12.77 22.58 -21.46
N GLN A 136 -12.13 23.46 -22.23
CA GLN A 136 -12.12 23.47 -23.68
C GLN A 136 -10.78 22.95 -24.20
N VAL A 137 -10.84 21.90 -25.02
CA VAL A 137 -9.64 21.34 -25.65
C VAL A 137 -9.11 22.33 -26.68
N SER A 138 -7.87 22.76 -26.48
CA SER A 138 -7.17 23.68 -27.39
C SER A 138 -6.75 22.98 -28.69
N TRP A 139 -7.72 22.68 -29.56
CA TRP A 139 -7.50 21.98 -30.84
C TRP A 139 -6.52 22.69 -31.78
N ASN A 140 -6.43 24.01 -31.69
CA ASN A 140 -5.47 24.85 -32.40
C ASN A 140 -4.01 24.58 -32.04
N LYS A 141 -3.73 24.05 -30.83
CA LYS A 141 -2.38 23.66 -30.39
C LYS A 141 -2.00 22.25 -30.84
N MET A 142 -2.96 21.46 -31.33
CA MET A 142 -2.73 20.08 -31.70
C MET A 142 -1.98 19.97 -33.03
N PRO A 143 -1.17 18.91 -33.24
CA PRO A 143 -0.49 18.67 -34.51
C PRO A 143 -1.48 18.61 -35.69
N LEU A 144 -1.05 19.06 -36.86
CA LEU A 144 -1.89 19.09 -38.07
C LEU A 144 -2.43 17.70 -38.43
N GLU A 145 -1.68 16.64 -38.11
CA GLU A 145 -2.08 15.26 -38.35
C GLU A 145 -3.23 14.81 -37.44
N ILE A 146 -3.37 15.39 -36.25
CA ILE A 146 -4.55 15.18 -35.40
C ILE A 146 -5.77 15.82 -36.04
N GLN A 147 -5.67 17.07 -36.48
CA GLN A 147 -6.77 17.78 -37.15
C GLN A 147 -7.16 17.09 -38.46
N THR A 148 -6.17 16.60 -39.22
CA THR A 148 -6.39 15.84 -40.45
C THR A 148 -7.07 14.49 -40.18
N ALA A 149 -6.67 13.80 -39.10
CA ALA A 149 -7.29 12.53 -38.70
C ALA A 149 -8.76 12.74 -38.28
N ILE A 150 -9.03 13.80 -37.51
CA ILE A 150 -10.38 14.23 -37.13
C ILE A 150 -11.22 14.52 -38.38
N ALA A 151 -10.72 15.35 -39.30
CA ALA A 151 -11.44 15.72 -40.53
C ALA A 151 -11.73 14.51 -41.43
N LYS A 152 -10.89 13.47 -41.36
CA LYS A 152 -11.05 12.22 -42.13
C LYS A 152 -11.84 11.14 -41.38
N GLY A 153 -12.27 11.38 -40.14
CA GLY A 153 -12.92 10.37 -39.30
C GLY A 153 -12.07 9.13 -39.07
N LYS A 154 -10.74 9.30 -38.94
CA LYS A 154 -9.80 8.19 -38.78
C LYS A 154 -9.05 8.28 -37.46
N ARG A 155 -8.69 7.12 -36.91
CA ARG A 155 -7.84 7.05 -35.72
C ARG A 155 -6.48 7.71 -36.00
N PRO A 156 -6.03 8.68 -35.18
CA PRO A 156 -4.75 9.33 -35.39
C PRO A 156 -3.56 8.37 -35.24
N PRO A 157 -2.43 8.65 -35.91
CA PRO A 157 -1.19 7.90 -35.74
C PRO A 157 -0.76 7.82 -34.27
N PRO A 158 -0.22 6.68 -33.79
CA PRO A 158 0.10 6.49 -32.37
C PRO A 158 1.06 7.52 -31.78
N ASP A 159 2.05 7.97 -32.54
CA ASP A 159 3.01 9.01 -32.15
C ASP A 159 2.35 10.38 -31.98
N LYS A 160 1.46 10.75 -32.91
CA LYS A 160 0.71 12.01 -32.88
C LYS A 160 -0.33 12.00 -31.77
N ARG A 161 -0.99 10.87 -31.53
CA ARG A 161 -1.89 10.69 -30.37
C ARG A 161 -1.15 10.91 -29.05
N ARG A 162 0.07 10.39 -28.89
CA ARG A 162 0.89 10.68 -27.71
C ARG A 162 1.24 12.16 -27.57
N GLN A 163 1.51 12.86 -28.67
CA GLN A 163 1.76 14.30 -28.64
C GLN A 163 0.52 15.10 -28.22
N MET A 164 -0.66 14.72 -28.73
CA MET A 164 -1.94 15.28 -28.29
C MET A 164 -2.14 15.11 -26.79
N ILE A 165 -1.87 13.91 -26.26
CA ILE A 165 -1.96 13.62 -24.82
C ILE A 165 -1.03 14.51 -23.99
N ARG A 166 0.18 14.80 -24.47
CA ARG A 166 1.10 15.71 -23.77
C ARG A 166 0.53 17.12 -23.69
N ILE A 167 0.09 17.66 -24.83
CA ILE A 167 -0.52 19.01 -24.90
C ILE A 167 -1.76 19.07 -24.00
N LEU A 168 -2.62 18.05 -24.08
CA LEU A 168 -3.84 17.97 -23.27
C LEU A 168 -3.51 17.97 -21.77
N ALA A 169 -2.55 17.15 -21.33
CA ALA A 169 -2.11 17.13 -19.94
C ALA A 169 -1.53 18.47 -19.49
N ASP A 170 -0.69 19.11 -20.32
CA ASP A 170 -0.08 20.40 -20.00
C ASP A 170 -1.14 21.53 -19.93
N GLU A 171 -2.21 21.49 -20.74
CA GLU A 171 -3.33 22.44 -20.64
C GLU A 171 -4.22 22.18 -19.42
N MET A 172 -4.48 20.91 -19.07
CA MET A 172 -5.26 20.55 -17.87
C MET A 172 -4.52 20.94 -16.59
N GLN A 173 -3.19 20.83 -16.57
CA GLN A 173 -2.37 21.19 -15.41
C GLN A 173 -2.39 22.68 -15.04
N LYS A 174 -2.92 23.53 -15.91
CA LYS A 174 -3.13 24.96 -15.61
C LYS A 174 -4.30 25.20 -14.66
N TYR A 175 -5.23 24.25 -14.58
CA TYR A 175 -6.36 24.31 -13.65
C TYR A 175 -6.02 23.61 -12.34
N GLU A 176 -5.41 22.42 -12.44
CA GLU A 176 -5.07 21.60 -11.27
C GLU A 176 -3.80 20.80 -11.56
N ALA A 177 -2.82 20.83 -10.67
CA ALA A 177 -1.52 20.18 -10.90
C ALA A 177 -1.65 18.65 -11.06
N ASN A 178 -2.56 18.02 -10.33
CA ASN A 178 -2.80 16.57 -10.37
C ASN A 178 -4.29 16.22 -10.51
N PRO A 179 -4.90 16.44 -11.70
CA PRO A 179 -6.30 16.12 -11.92
C PRO A 179 -6.62 14.66 -11.55
N THR A 180 -7.70 14.46 -10.80
CA THR A 180 -8.23 13.14 -10.44
C THR A 180 -8.63 12.34 -11.68
N ARG A 181 -8.75 11.02 -11.53
CA ARG A 181 -9.20 10.15 -12.62
C ARG A 181 -10.60 10.54 -13.11
N SER A 182 -11.50 10.92 -12.21
CA SER A 182 -12.86 11.38 -12.54
C SER A 182 -12.85 12.66 -13.39
N GLN A 183 -12.06 13.66 -13.00
CA GLN A 183 -11.90 14.89 -13.78
C GLN A 183 -11.28 14.60 -15.17
N CYS A 184 -10.27 13.72 -15.23
CA CYS A 184 -9.72 13.25 -16.51
C CYS A 184 -10.76 12.52 -17.36
N LEU A 185 -11.64 11.73 -16.73
CA LEU A 185 -12.71 11.00 -17.37
C LEU A 185 -13.70 11.96 -18.02
N THR A 186 -14.14 13.01 -17.33
CA THR A 186 -15.03 14.05 -17.89
C THR A 186 -14.47 14.65 -19.18
N VAL A 187 -13.19 15.04 -19.18
CA VAL A 187 -12.52 15.58 -20.37
C VAL A 187 -12.42 14.53 -21.49
N CYS A 188 -12.05 13.29 -21.15
CA CYS A 188 -11.97 12.21 -22.15
C CYS A 188 -13.31 11.90 -22.79
N GLN A 189 -14.39 11.88 -21.99
CA GLN A 189 -15.75 11.67 -22.48
C GLN A 189 -16.18 12.77 -23.45
N LYS A 190 -15.83 14.04 -23.19
CA LYS A 190 -16.11 15.13 -24.13
C LYS A 190 -15.40 14.92 -25.46
N ILE A 191 -14.10 14.57 -25.42
CA ILE A 191 -13.30 14.33 -26.64
C ILE A 191 -13.89 13.19 -27.47
N THR A 192 -14.23 12.07 -26.82
CA THR A 192 -14.78 10.91 -27.54
C THR A 192 -16.20 11.13 -28.03
N ARG A 193 -17.03 11.91 -27.32
CA ARG A 193 -18.35 12.33 -27.80
C ARG A 193 -18.26 13.27 -29.00
N GLN A 194 -17.28 14.19 -28.99
CA GLN A 194 -17.10 15.15 -30.07
C GLN A 194 -16.52 14.50 -31.33
N TYR A 195 -15.61 13.53 -31.18
CA TYR A 195 -14.89 12.90 -32.28
C TYR A 195 -14.80 11.37 -32.11
N PRO A 196 -15.93 10.65 -32.18
CA PRO A 196 -16.01 9.23 -31.87
C PRO A 196 -15.12 8.38 -32.77
N ASP A 197 -15.15 8.57 -34.09
CA ASP A 197 -14.37 7.73 -35.04
C ASP A 197 -12.84 7.90 -34.91
N SER A 198 -12.40 9.02 -34.33
CA SER A 198 -10.99 9.33 -34.16
C SER A 198 -10.44 8.86 -32.81
N PHE A 199 -11.22 9.00 -31.74
CA PHE A 199 -10.71 8.80 -30.38
C PHE A 199 -11.39 7.71 -29.58
N ALA A 200 -12.60 7.31 -29.95
CA ALA A 200 -13.30 6.27 -29.24
C ALA A 200 -12.62 4.90 -29.45
N ASP A 201 -12.66 4.08 -28.41
CA ASP A 201 -12.34 2.67 -28.50
C ASP A 201 -13.58 1.95 -29.01
N MET A 202 -13.50 1.55 -30.29
CA MET A 202 -14.56 0.89 -31.01
C MET A 202 -14.11 -0.50 -31.44
N THR A 203 -15.06 -1.43 -31.53
CA THR A 203 -14.88 -2.70 -32.21
C THR A 203 -14.74 -2.46 -33.72
N PRO A 204 -14.22 -3.42 -34.51
CA PRO A 204 -14.20 -3.34 -35.97
C PRO A 204 -15.60 -3.16 -36.61
N SER A 205 -16.67 -3.48 -35.86
CA SER A 205 -18.07 -3.28 -36.24
C SER A 205 -18.66 -1.92 -35.81
N GLY A 206 -17.86 -1.02 -35.21
CA GLY A 206 -18.28 0.32 -34.81
C GLY A 206 -18.96 0.42 -33.43
N LYS A 207 -18.99 -0.65 -32.64
CA LYS A 207 -19.58 -0.64 -31.28
C LYS A 207 -18.58 -0.13 -30.25
N LEU A 208 -19.02 0.73 -29.34
CA LEU A 208 -18.18 1.30 -28.27
C LEU A 208 -17.75 0.23 -27.26
N ILE A 209 -16.45 0.17 -26.96
CA ILE A 209 -15.85 -0.68 -25.94
C ILE A 209 -15.72 0.14 -24.65
N ALA A 210 -16.35 -0.31 -23.55
CA ALA A 210 -16.22 0.31 -22.22
C ALA A 210 -16.43 1.85 -22.24
N GLY A 211 -17.48 2.33 -22.90
CA GLY A 211 -17.78 3.77 -23.06
C GLY A 211 -16.90 4.51 -24.07
N GLY A 212 -15.91 3.85 -24.67
CA GLY A 212 -15.08 4.35 -25.75
C GLY A 212 -13.90 5.23 -25.32
N TYR A 213 -13.72 5.53 -24.04
CA TYR A 213 -12.68 6.48 -23.58
C TYR A 213 -11.53 5.83 -22.82
N SER A 214 -11.55 4.51 -22.60
CA SER A 214 -10.61 3.78 -21.74
C SER A 214 -9.14 3.98 -22.12
N SER A 215 -8.79 3.88 -23.40
CA SER A 215 -7.42 4.06 -23.87
C SER A 215 -6.96 5.51 -23.76
N LEU A 216 -7.85 6.47 -24.02
CA LEU A 216 -7.57 7.89 -23.94
C LEU A 216 -7.36 8.32 -22.48
N LEU A 217 -8.26 7.89 -21.59
CA LEU A 217 -8.18 8.13 -20.15
C LEU A 217 -6.91 7.53 -19.54
N SER A 218 -6.58 6.29 -19.90
CA SER A 218 -5.37 5.62 -19.43
C SER A 218 -4.11 6.38 -19.84
N GLN A 219 -3.99 6.78 -21.11
CA GLN A 219 -2.85 7.53 -21.61
C GLN A 219 -2.72 8.92 -20.96
N LEU A 220 -3.84 9.62 -20.80
CA LEU A 220 -3.88 10.95 -20.19
C LEU A 220 -3.48 10.92 -18.72
N LYS A 221 -4.09 10.03 -17.92
CA LYS A 221 -3.80 9.93 -16.49
C LYS A 221 -2.34 9.50 -16.26
N THR A 222 -1.86 8.55 -17.05
CA THR A 222 -0.45 8.13 -17.04
C THR A 222 0.51 9.30 -17.30
N ARG A 223 0.20 10.17 -18.27
CA ARG A 223 1.02 11.34 -18.59
C ARG A 223 1.05 12.33 -17.42
N ILE A 224 -0.10 12.65 -16.82
CA ILE A 224 -0.21 13.57 -15.68
C ILE A 224 0.61 13.05 -14.49
N GLU A 225 0.46 11.76 -14.16
CA GLU A 225 1.25 11.12 -13.10
C GLU A 225 2.76 11.20 -13.37
N ASN A 226 3.17 11.03 -14.63
CA ASN A 226 4.57 11.15 -15.03
C ASN A 226 5.10 12.58 -14.89
N ILE A 227 4.30 13.62 -15.15
CA ILE A 227 4.71 15.02 -14.94
C ILE A 227 4.94 15.28 -13.45
N ASN A 228 3.98 14.85 -12.63
CA ASN A 228 3.98 15.10 -11.18
C ASN A 228 5.06 14.30 -10.43
N ARG A 229 5.72 13.35 -11.10
CA ARG A 229 6.88 12.63 -10.55
C ARG A 229 8.19 13.43 -10.65
N CYS A 230 8.28 14.45 -11.50
CA CYS A 230 9.47 15.30 -11.60
C CYS A 230 9.45 16.41 -10.53
N GLY A 231 9.71 16.04 -9.27
CA GLY A 231 9.81 17.01 -8.17
C GLY A 231 10.08 16.41 -6.78
N THR A 232 9.73 15.14 -6.55
CA THR A 232 9.76 14.55 -5.19
C THR A 232 10.64 13.30 -5.12
N PHE A 233 11.86 13.37 -5.62
CA PHE A 233 12.87 12.32 -5.41
C PHE A 233 13.81 12.68 -4.26
N ARG A 234 13.34 12.58 -3.00
CA ARG A 234 14.26 12.11 -1.95
C ARG A 234 14.52 10.64 -2.24
N SER A 235 15.65 10.39 -2.88
CA SER A 235 16.17 9.05 -3.15
C SER A 235 16.43 8.33 -1.83
N TYR A 236 15.46 7.58 -1.30
CA TYR A 236 15.74 6.49 -0.38
C TYR A 236 16.30 5.32 -1.19
N ARG A 237 17.54 5.47 -1.67
CA ARG A 237 18.41 4.33 -1.94
C ARG A 237 18.97 3.87 -0.60
N SER A 238 18.24 3.04 0.11
CA SER A 238 18.82 2.30 1.23
C SER A 238 19.42 1.01 0.69
N SER A 239 20.70 1.09 0.34
CA SER A 239 21.61 -0.05 0.50
C SER A 239 21.69 -0.37 1.99
N GLY A 240 21.06 -1.47 2.43
CA GLY A 240 21.13 -1.97 3.80
C GLY A 240 21.13 -3.51 3.82
N PRO A 241 21.91 -4.17 4.70
CA PRO A 241 22.11 -5.62 4.67
C PRO A 241 21.01 -6.40 5.40
N CYS A 242 20.65 -7.55 4.82
CA CYS A 242 20.18 -8.81 5.43
C CYS A 242 19.00 -8.80 6.44
N GLY A 243 17.93 -9.54 6.08
CA GLY A 243 17.62 -10.78 6.79
C GLY A 243 16.63 -10.75 7.95
N ILE A 244 15.35 -10.50 7.66
CA ILE A 244 14.25 -11.24 8.29
C ILE A 244 13.34 -11.70 7.15
N ALA A 245 13.04 -13.00 7.11
CA ALA A 245 12.15 -13.58 6.12
C ALA A 245 10.70 -13.30 6.50
N GLY A 246 9.95 -12.68 5.59
CA GLY A 246 8.54 -12.33 5.77
C GLY A 246 8.31 -10.85 5.54
N VAL A 247 7.74 -10.49 4.39
CA VAL A 247 7.34 -9.13 3.98
C VAL A 247 8.51 -8.18 3.66
N LYS A 248 8.97 -8.23 2.40
CA LYS A 248 9.82 -7.16 1.85
C LYS A 248 8.93 -6.01 1.37
N ARG A 249 8.87 -4.89 2.09
CA ARG A 249 8.38 -3.61 1.52
C ARG A 249 9.41 -3.13 0.49
N GLY A 250 8.96 -2.79 -0.72
CA GLY A 250 9.82 -2.64 -1.90
C GLY A 250 9.86 -1.23 -2.47
N PRO A 251 10.67 -0.94 -3.50
CA PRO A 251 10.65 0.33 -4.25
C PRO A 251 9.37 0.56 -5.09
N THR A 252 8.24 0.03 -4.64
CA THR A 252 7.00 -0.20 -5.40
C THR A 252 5.80 0.51 -4.74
N ASP A 253 5.99 1.13 -3.59
CA ASP A 253 4.89 1.52 -2.70
C ASP A 253 3.88 2.47 -3.33
N MET A 254 4.30 3.28 -4.31
CA MET A 254 3.44 4.18 -5.09
C MET A 254 2.79 3.56 -6.33
N TYR A 255 3.00 2.27 -6.61
CA TYR A 255 2.54 1.64 -7.84
C TYR A 255 1.01 1.64 -7.89
N GLY A 256 0.43 2.45 -8.78
CA GLY A 256 -1.02 2.58 -8.94
C GLY A 256 -1.71 3.43 -7.86
N CYS A 257 -0.94 4.00 -6.93
CA CYS A 257 -1.46 4.81 -5.84
C CYS A 257 -1.46 6.29 -6.25
N THR A 258 -2.64 6.88 -6.41
CA THR A 258 -2.82 8.31 -6.75
C THR A 258 -2.69 9.21 -5.53
N ARG A 259 -3.06 8.72 -4.33
CA ARG A 259 -3.00 9.46 -3.05
C ARG A 259 -2.10 8.77 -2.03
N PHE A 260 -0.86 8.48 -2.43
CA PHE A 260 0.08 7.70 -1.60
C PHE A 260 0.43 8.35 -0.25
N GLN A 261 0.62 9.68 -0.26
CA GLN A 261 0.92 10.52 0.91
C GLN A 261 0.31 11.91 0.66
N PRO A 262 -1.00 12.09 0.88
CA PRO A 262 -1.65 13.38 0.68
C PRO A 262 -1.23 14.37 1.78
N GLU A 263 -1.37 15.66 1.47
CA GLU A 263 -1.24 16.74 2.45
C GLU A 263 -2.47 16.78 3.38
N LEU A 264 -2.33 17.48 4.50
CA LEU A 264 -3.45 17.74 5.39
C LEU A 264 -4.53 18.55 4.65
N PRO A 265 -5.82 18.29 4.90
CA PRO A 265 -6.88 19.18 4.44
C PRO A 265 -6.61 20.62 4.92
N PRO A 266 -6.89 21.66 4.11
CA PRO A 266 -6.60 23.05 4.49
C PRO A 266 -7.30 23.52 5.78
N GLU A 267 -8.39 22.86 6.13
CA GLU A 267 -9.22 23.14 7.31
C GLU A 267 -8.68 22.49 8.59
N GLU A 268 -7.68 21.61 8.46
CA GLU A 268 -7.17 20.78 9.55
C GLU A 268 -5.72 21.12 9.90
N THR A 269 -5.36 20.90 11.16
CA THR A 269 -3.98 20.97 11.66
C THR A 269 -3.54 19.59 12.16
N ASP A 270 -2.23 19.42 12.40
CA ASP A 270 -1.70 18.18 12.98
C ASP A 270 -2.41 17.81 14.31
N ASP A 271 -2.73 18.81 15.14
CA ASP A 271 -3.41 18.61 16.42
C ASP A 271 -4.87 18.18 16.23
N THR A 272 -5.60 18.77 15.26
CA THR A 272 -7.01 18.43 15.03
C THR A 272 -7.16 17.03 14.44
N VAL A 273 -6.29 16.62 13.51
CA VAL A 273 -6.33 15.26 12.97
C VAL A 273 -5.95 14.20 14.01
N GLU A 274 -5.05 14.54 14.95
CA GLU A 274 -4.68 13.66 16.06
C GLU A 274 -5.83 13.53 17.08
N GLU A 275 -6.56 14.61 17.37
CA GLU A 275 -7.78 14.55 18.18
C GLU A 275 -8.85 13.65 17.51
N LYS A 276 -9.06 13.82 16.20
CA LYS A 276 -9.98 12.99 15.41
C LYS A 276 -9.57 11.51 15.41
N ARG A 277 -8.27 11.21 15.35
CA ARG A 277 -7.75 9.84 15.51
C ARG A 277 -8.05 9.27 16.90
N GLN A 278 -7.87 10.03 17.97
CA GLN A 278 -8.22 9.60 19.33
C GLN A 278 -9.73 9.36 19.49
N ARG A 279 -10.55 10.15 18.81
CA ARG A 279 -12.01 9.96 18.75
C ARG A 279 -12.40 8.67 18.02
N LEU A 280 -11.72 8.31 16.92
CA LEU A 280 -11.87 7.00 16.27
C LEU A 280 -11.56 5.85 17.24
N GLN A 281 -10.43 5.91 17.95
CA GLN A 281 -10.08 4.89 18.93
C GLN A 281 -11.10 4.78 20.07
N SER A 282 -11.54 5.92 20.60
CA SER A 282 -12.55 5.96 21.66
C SER A 282 -13.88 5.36 21.21
N THR A 283 -14.26 5.62 19.95
CA THR A 283 -15.46 5.04 19.33
C THR A 283 -15.32 3.53 19.20
N PHE A 284 -14.17 3.03 18.75
CA PHE A 284 -13.90 1.60 18.68
C PHE A 284 -13.88 0.93 20.06
N ASN A 285 -13.26 1.54 21.06
CA ASN A 285 -13.24 1.01 22.43
C ASN A 285 -14.65 0.91 23.03
N LYS A 286 -15.55 1.83 22.65
CA LYS A 286 -16.93 1.86 23.15
C LYS A 286 -17.87 0.91 22.41
N TYR A 287 -17.73 0.77 21.10
CA TYR A 287 -18.71 0.06 20.26
C TYR A 287 -18.13 -1.17 19.53
N GLY A 288 -16.82 -1.36 19.55
CA GLY A 288 -16.12 -2.36 18.74
C GLY A 288 -16.39 -2.18 17.25
N ILE A 289 -16.46 -3.31 16.53
CA ILE A 289 -16.78 -3.34 15.10
C ILE A 289 -18.18 -2.80 14.78
N ASN A 290 -19.11 -2.82 15.75
CA ASN A 290 -20.46 -2.25 15.58
C ASN A 290 -20.45 -0.72 15.48
N GLY A 291 -19.30 -0.07 15.70
CA GLY A 291 -19.12 1.35 15.43
C GLY A 291 -18.92 1.69 13.95
N ASP A 292 -18.56 0.74 13.09
CA ASP A 292 -18.12 0.96 11.70
C ASP A 292 -19.20 1.64 10.83
N ASP A 293 -20.48 1.32 11.09
CA ASP A 293 -21.61 1.85 10.32
C ASP A 293 -22.00 3.29 10.70
N ARG A 294 -21.35 3.88 11.72
CA ARG A 294 -21.68 5.23 12.18
C ARG A 294 -21.20 6.26 11.14
N PRO A 295 -22.05 7.23 10.72
CA PRO A 295 -21.65 8.28 9.78
C PRO A 295 -20.42 9.06 10.25
N GLU A 296 -20.33 9.30 11.55
CA GLU A 296 -19.18 9.94 12.20
C GLU A 296 -17.88 9.18 11.97
N VAL A 297 -17.88 7.84 11.99
CA VAL A 297 -16.66 7.05 11.74
C VAL A 297 -16.21 7.22 10.29
N THR A 298 -17.16 7.32 9.35
CA THR A 298 -16.84 7.54 7.93
C THR A 298 -16.17 8.90 7.73
N ASP A 299 -16.76 9.98 8.26
CA ASP A 299 -16.20 11.34 8.20
C ASP A 299 -14.82 11.45 8.86
N LEU A 300 -14.66 10.83 10.05
CA LEU A 300 -13.38 10.79 10.74
C LEU A 300 -12.34 9.99 9.97
N MET A 301 -12.69 8.85 9.39
CA MET A 301 -11.77 8.04 8.58
C MET A 301 -11.32 8.78 7.31
N GLU A 302 -12.20 9.54 6.67
CA GLU A 302 -11.84 10.37 5.50
C GLU A 302 -10.95 11.55 5.91
N THR A 303 -11.33 12.30 6.94
CA THR A 303 -10.58 13.48 7.38
C THR A 303 -9.18 13.12 7.87
N THR A 304 -9.03 11.98 8.54
CA THR A 304 -7.74 11.51 9.07
C THR A 304 -6.91 10.72 8.06
N TYR A 305 -7.33 10.63 6.80
CA TYR A 305 -6.68 9.81 5.78
C TYR A 305 -5.18 10.17 5.59
N SER A 306 -4.83 11.46 5.63
CA SER A 306 -3.45 11.93 5.55
C SER A 306 -2.57 11.38 6.70
N LEU A 307 -3.10 11.40 7.92
CA LEU A 307 -2.44 10.86 9.12
C LEU A 307 -2.34 9.32 9.07
N GLN A 308 -3.38 8.64 8.57
CA GLN A 308 -3.33 7.18 8.32
C GLN A 308 -2.18 6.83 7.37
N ARG A 309 -2.09 7.51 6.22
CA ARG A 309 -0.99 7.30 5.26
C ARG A 309 0.36 7.63 5.86
N GLN A 310 0.47 8.72 6.63
CA GLN A 310 1.70 9.08 7.32
C GLN A 310 2.16 7.97 8.27
N HIS A 311 1.25 7.40 9.08
CA HIS A 311 1.54 6.30 9.99
C HIS A 311 1.94 5.02 9.26
N ILE A 312 1.18 4.63 8.22
CA ILE A 312 1.46 3.43 7.40
C ILE A 312 2.82 3.52 6.71
N ASN A 313 3.16 4.71 6.20
CA ASN A 313 4.39 4.99 5.45
C ASN A 313 5.61 5.28 6.35
N ARG A 314 5.49 5.20 7.69
CA ARG A 314 6.61 5.40 8.61
C ARG A 314 7.79 4.46 8.31
N ILE A 315 9.00 4.97 8.56
CA ILE A 315 10.26 4.23 8.44
C ILE A 315 10.99 4.33 9.79
N PRO A 316 11.28 3.21 10.48
CA PRO A 316 10.99 1.83 10.08
C PRO A 316 9.48 1.55 10.01
N ALA A 317 9.12 0.54 9.21
CA ALA A 317 7.74 0.11 9.03
C ALA A 317 7.09 -0.25 10.37
N PRO A 318 5.90 0.27 10.71
CA PRO A 318 5.16 -0.19 11.87
C PRO A 318 4.66 -1.62 11.65
N SER A 319 4.51 -2.37 12.74
CA SER A 319 3.85 -3.67 12.69
C SER A 319 2.37 -3.51 12.33
N ILE A 320 1.77 -4.56 11.79
CA ILE A 320 0.34 -4.56 11.51
C ILE A 320 -0.47 -4.43 12.80
N THR A 321 0.00 -5.04 13.90
CA THR A 321 -0.63 -4.91 15.23
C THR A 321 -0.61 -3.46 15.73
N ASP A 322 0.50 -2.73 15.57
CA ASP A 322 0.56 -1.31 15.95
C ASP A 322 -0.42 -0.48 15.10
N LEU A 323 -0.52 -0.77 13.81
CA LEU A 323 -1.49 -0.11 12.93
C LEU A 323 -2.93 -0.42 13.35
N GLN A 324 -3.25 -1.65 13.74
CA GLN A 324 -4.57 -2.04 14.24
C GLN A 324 -4.94 -1.28 15.51
N ILE A 325 -4.01 -1.14 16.45
CA ILE A 325 -4.25 -0.39 17.69
C ILE A 325 -4.54 1.09 17.37
N ASN A 326 -3.78 1.68 16.44
CA ASN A 326 -3.90 3.10 16.11
C ASN A 326 -5.10 3.41 15.19
N TRP A 327 -5.47 2.46 14.32
CA TRP A 327 -6.47 2.62 13.26
C TRP A 327 -7.38 1.39 13.18
N PRO A 328 -8.15 1.05 14.22
CA PRO A 328 -8.90 -0.20 14.25
C PRO A 328 -9.95 -0.30 13.13
N PHE A 329 -10.60 0.83 12.78
CA PHE A 329 -11.56 0.89 11.67
C PHE A 329 -10.91 0.75 10.28
N LEU A 330 -9.59 0.87 10.13
CA LEU A 330 -8.91 0.51 8.88
C LEU A 330 -8.98 -1.00 8.63
N PHE A 331 -9.08 -1.80 9.70
CA PHE A 331 -9.13 -3.26 9.68
C PHE A 331 -10.59 -3.76 9.74
N THR A 332 -11.47 -3.10 8.99
CA THR A 332 -12.83 -3.58 8.70
C THR A 332 -12.98 -3.74 7.18
N GLN A 333 -13.94 -4.53 6.72
CA GLN A 333 -14.21 -4.67 5.28
C GLN A 333 -14.47 -3.31 4.62
N ARG A 334 -15.25 -2.43 5.28
CA ARG A 334 -15.53 -1.07 4.83
C ARG A 334 -14.27 -0.21 4.80
N GLY A 335 -13.47 -0.26 5.87
CA GLY A 335 -12.21 0.50 5.98
C GLY A 335 -11.21 0.13 4.90
N ILE A 336 -11.00 -1.16 4.66
CA ILE A 336 -10.08 -1.66 3.62
C ILE A 336 -10.53 -1.21 2.22
N PHE A 337 -11.81 -1.34 1.87
CA PHE A 337 -12.28 -0.94 0.55
C PHE A 337 -12.25 0.58 0.35
N SER A 338 -12.73 1.36 1.33
CA SER A 338 -12.74 2.82 1.25
C SER A 338 -11.32 3.39 1.19
N HIS A 339 -10.40 2.86 2.01
CA HIS A 339 -9.00 3.31 2.01
C HIS A 339 -8.29 2.94 0.69
N PHE A 340 -8.58 1.77 0.12
CA PHE A 340 -8.05 1.38 -1.20
C PHE A 340 -8.58 2.29 -2.31
N GLU A 341 -9.88 2.59 -2.30
CA GLU A 341 -10.50 3.48 -3.27
C GLU A 341 -9.90 4.89 -3.19
N LEU A 342 -9.74 5.46 -1.99
CA LEU A 342 -9.03 6.73 -1.81
C LEU A 342 -7.58 6.67 -2.29
N LEU A 343 -6.89 5.56 -2.04
CA LEU A 343 -5.47 5.38 -2.41
C LEU A 343 -5.25 5.29 -3.92
N THR A 344 -6.18 4.69 -4.66
CA THR A 344 -6.00 4.31 -6.07
C THR A 344 -7.00 4.96 -7.04
N ASP A 345 -8.03 5.63 -6.53
CA ASP A 345 -9.24 6.07 -7.24
C ASP A 345 -9.95 4.91 -8.00
N VAL A 346 -9.89 3.68 -7.44
CA VAL A 346 -10.53 2.49 -8.01
C VAL A 346 -11.52 1.88 -7.00
N PRO A 347 -12.83 1.81 -7.31
CA PRO A 347 -13.82 1.10 -6.49
C PRO A 347 -13.63 -0.41 -6.68
N LEU A 348 -12.69 -0.97 -5.91
CA LEU A 348 -12.10 -2.30 -6.15
C LEU A 348 -13.10 -3.42 -6.33
N LEU A 349 -14.05 -3.56 -5.39
CA LEU A 349 -15.02 -4.65 -5.40
C LEU A 349 -15.88 -4.59 -6.66
N HIS A 350 -16.43 -3.40 -6.96
CA HIS A 350 -17.28 -3.19 -8.13
C HIS A 350 -16.55 -3.47 -9.46
N VAL A 351 -15.31 -2.99 -9.61
CA VAL A 351 -14.51 -3.24 -10.82
C VAL A 351 -14.19 -4.72 -10.99
N LEU A 352 -13.93 -5.42 -9.89
CA LEU A 352 -13.62 -6.84 -9.92
C LEU A 352 -14.88 -7.68 -10.23
N GLU A 353 -16.03 -7.35 -9.65
CA GLU A 353 -17.34 -7.93 -9.96
C GLU A 353 -17.67 -7.80 -11.45
N LEU A 354 -17.62 -6.57 -11.98
CA LEU A 354 -17.89 -6.29 -13.38
C LEU A 354 -16.94 -7.07 -14.30
N SER A 355 -15.65 -7.14 -13.95
CA SER A 355 -14.67 -7.88 -14.74
C SER A 355 -14.97 -9.37 -14.80
N ILE A 356 -15.31 -10.00 -13.67
CA ILE A 356 -15.67 -11.42 -13.64
C ILE A 356 -16.96 -11.67 -14.42
N GLU A 357 -17.95 -10.79 -14.30
CA GLU A 357 -19.20 -10.88 -15.06
C GLU A 357 -18.96 -10.78 -16.57
N GLU A 358 -18.17 -9.80 -17.02
CA GLU A 358 -17.94 -9.54 -18.45
C GLU A 358 -17.03 -10.56 -19.12
N CYS A 359 -15.95 -11.00 -18.46
CA CYS A 359 -14.91 -11.83 -19.09
C CYS A 359 -14.66 -13.19 -18.43
N GLY A 360 -15.24 -13.47 -17.25
CA GLY A 360 -15.00 -14.72 -16.51
C GLY A 360 -15.30 -15.98 -17.33
N ASN A 361 -16.45 -16.02 -18.01
CA ASN A 361 -16.83 -17.14 -18.88
C ASN A 361 -15.89 -17.30 -20.07
N ALA A 362 -15.45 -16.18 -20.68
CA ALA A 362 -14.50 -16.22 -21.79
C ALA A 362 -13.13 -16.77 -21.35
N VAL A 363 -12.68 -16.42 -20.14
CA VAL A 363 -11.46 -16.96 -19.53
C VAL A 363 -11.59 -18.48 -19.32
N VAL A 364 -12.70 -18.95 -18.74
CA VAL A 364 -12.95 -20.39 -18.54
C VAL A 364 -12.96 -21.13 -19.89
N GLU A 365 -13.62 -20.58 -20.90
CA GLU A 365 -13.70 -21.20 -22.23
C GLU A 365 -12.35 -21.21 -22.95
N TYR A 366 -11.54 -20.17 -22.80
CA TYR A 366 -10.16 -20.16 -23.28
C TYR A 366 -9.35 -21.31 -22.66
N PHE A 367 -9.44 -21.49 -21.34
CA PHE A 367 -8.73 -22.58 -20.66
C PHE A 367 -9.23 -23.96 -21.10
N ARG A 368 -10.55 -24.12 -21.29
CA ARG A 368 -11.16 -25.37 -21.79
C ARG A 368 -10.67 -25.74 -23.19
N THR A 369 -10.63 -24.77 -24.09
CA THR A 369 -10.36 -25.00 -25.51
C THR A 369 -8.87 -25.00 -25.82
N LYS A 370 -8.10 -24.02 -25.31
CA LYS A 370 -6.72 -23.73 -25.72
C LYS A 370 -5.65 -24.29 -24.79
N VAL A 371 -5.96 -24.58 -23.52
CA VAL A 371 -4.94 -24.99 -22.54
C VAL A 371 -5.11 -26.46 -22.16
N LYS A 372 -4.17 -27.32 -22.57
CA LYS A 372 -4.22 -28.78 -22.34
C LYS A 372 -3.37 -29.27 -21.16
N ALA A 373 -2.91 -28.37 -20.31
CA ALA A 373 -2.15 -28.73 -19.11
C ALA A 373 -3.00 -29.61 -18.16
N SER A 374 -2.42 -30.70 -17.64
CA SER A 374 -3.14 -31.67 -16.80
C SER A 374 -3.83 -31.03 -15.60
N SER A 375 -3.13 -30.14 -14.88
CA SER A 375 -3.68 -29.40 -13.72
C SER A 375 -4.93 -28.60 -14.06
N VAL A 376 -4.92 -27.91 -15.20
CA VAL A 376 -6.07 -27.12 -15.69
C VAL A 376 -7.23 -28.03 -16.06
N GLN A 377 -6.96 -29.15 -16.74
CA GLN A 377 -7.99 -30.12 -17.14
C GLN A 377 -8.64 -30.80 -15.92
N THR A 378 -7.87 -31.07 -14.86
CA THR A 378 -8.40 -31.59 -13.60
C THR A 378 -9.40 -30.61 -12.96
N ILE A 379 -9.06 -29.32 -12.89
CA ILE A 379 -9.95 -28.29 -12.32
C ILE A 379 -11.23 -28.16 -13.16
N LEU A 380 -11.12 -28.15 -14.49
CA LEU A 380 -12.27 -28.08 -15.39
C LEU A 380 -13.19 -29.32 -15.33
N ALA A 381 -12.65 -30.48 -14.94
CA ALA A 381 -13.39 -31.73 -14.80
C ALA A 381 -14.08 -31.89 -13.44
N GLN A 382 -13.70 -31.10 -12.43
CA GLN A 382 -14.39 -31.10 -11.14
C GLN A 382 -15.83 -30.59 -11.32
N LYS A 383 -16.79 -31.13 -10.54
CA LYS A 383 -18.17 -30.60 -10.51
C LYS A 383 -18.09 -29.12 -10.14
N ALA A 384 -18.74 -28.28 -10.94
CA ALA A 384 -18.64 -26.83 -10.84
C ALA A 384 -18.84 -26.37 -9.38
N THR A 385 -17.82 -25.74 -8.80
CA THR A 385 -18.07 -24.81 -7.70
C THR A 385 -18.96 -23.73 -8.29
N GLY A 386 -20.12 -23.47 -7.67
CA GLY A 386 -21.10 -22.50 -8.19
C GLY A 386 -20.58 -21.06 -8.29
N ASP A 387 -19.33 -20.82 -7.88
CA ASP A 387 -18.64 -19.54 -7.90
C ASP A 387 -17.68 -19.46 -9.11
N LEU A 388 -18.07 -18.65 -10.11
CA LEU A 388 -17.28 -18.39 -11.32
C LEU A 388 -15.95 -17.72 -11.00
N ALA A 389 -15.91 -16.79 -10.04
CA ALA A 389 -14.68 -16.11 -9.66
C ALA A 389 -13.67 -17.10 -9.07
N PHE A 390 -14.13 -17.98 -8.18
CA PHE A 390 -13.29 -19.03 -7.59
C PHE A 390 -12.69 -19.94 -8.66
N LEU A 391 -13.50 -20.38 -9.63
CA LEU A 391 -13.04 -21.19 -10.76
C LEU A 391 -12.00 -20.45 -11.61
N VAL A 392 -12.25 -19.18 -11.97
CA VAL A 392 -11.31 -18.36 -12.76
C VAL A 392 -9.97 -18.24 -12.04
N ILE A 393 -9.97 -17.98 -10.72
CA ILE A 393 -8.72 -17.87 -9.96
C ILE A 393 -7.99 -19.22 -9.89
N GLN A 394 -8.68 -20.33 -9.66
CA GLN A 394 -8.05 -21.66 -9.69
C GLN A 394 -7.39 -21.97 -11.03
N LEU A 395 -8.04 -21.64 -12.14
CA LEU A 395 -7.49 -21.83 -13.49
C LEU A 395 -6.25 -20.97 -13.73
N LEU A 396 -6.26 -19.71 -13.29
CA LEU A 396 -5.11 -18.81 -13.39
C LEU A 396 -3.92 -19.33 -12.59
N MET A 397 -4.15 -19.74 -11.34
CA MET A 397 -3.10 -20.30 -10.49
C MET A 397 -2.51 -21.58 -11.11
N ALA A 398 -3.36 -22.50 -11.56
CA ALA A 398 -2.92 -23.73 -12.23
C ALA A 398 -2.15 -23.46 -13.53
N HIS A 399 -2.55 -22.43 -14.30
CA HIS A 399 -1.86 -22.02 -15.52
C HIS A 399 -0.47 -21.43 -15.26
N PHE A 400 -0.32 -20.66 -14.19
CA PHE A 400 0.96 -20.07 -13.81
C PHE A 400 1.86 -21.01 -13.02
N ASN A 401 1.43 -22.25 -12.76
CA ASN A 401 2.06 -23.20 -11.85
C ASN A 401 2.26 -22.59 -10.46
N GLU A 402 1.23 -21.88 -9.99
CA GLU A 402 1.14 -21.28 -8.67
C GLU A 402 0.27 -22.20 -7.80
N SER A 403 0.76 -22.57 -6.61
CA SER A 403 -0.01 -23.38 -5.68
C SER A 403 -0.86 -22.48 -4.79
N PRO A 404 -2.18 -22.75 -4.69
CA PRO A 404 -2.91 -22.30 -3.53
C PRO A 404 -2.38 -23.14 -2.37
N ASP A 405 -1.46 -22.60 -1.58
CA ASP A 405 -1.35 -23.03 -0.19
C ASP A 405 -2.62 -22.53 0.53
N THR A 406 -3.78 -23.03 0.11
CA THR A 406 -5.02 -22.96 0.85
C THR A 406 -4.88 -24.00 1.93
N ASP A 407 -4.28 -23.59 3.04
CA ASP A 407 -4.32 -24.35 4.27
C ASP A 407 -5.78 -24.45 4.70
N VAL A 408 -6.44 -25.51 4.24
CA VAL A 408 -7.70 -25.97 4.80
C VAL A 408 -7.37 -26.43 6.23
N ASN A 409 -7.52 -25.51 7.17
CA ASN A 409 -7.57 -25.71 8.63
C ASN A 409 -6.39 -26.43 9.33
N THR A 410 -5.21 -26.61 8.72
CA THR A 410 -4.20 -27.52 9.33
C THR A 410 -2.72 -27.09 9.31
N SER A 411 -2.35 -25.83 9.03
CA SER A 411 -1.01 -25.35 9.34
C SER A 411 -0.98 -24.61 10.68
N LEU A 412 -0.13 -25.05 11.61
CA LEU A 412 0.02 -24.43 12.93
C LEU A 412 0.65 -23.02 12.90
N SER A 413 1.01 -22.50 11.72
CA SER A 413 1.62 -21.17 11.60
C SER A 413 1.17 -20.46 10.33
N LEU A 414 0.40 -19.38 10.49
CA LEU A 414 0.04 -18.48 9.40
C LEU A 414 1.32 -17.79 8.87
N PRO A 415 1.44 -17.58 7.54
CA PRO A 415 2.60 -16.93 6.97
C PRO A 415 2.63 -15.44 7.29
N ALA A 416 3.80 -14.82 7.13
CA ALA A 416 3.96 -13.38 7.32
C ALA A 416 3.29 -12.54 6.21
N SER A 417 3.15 -13.10 5.00
CA SER A 417 2.52 -12.43 3.85
C SER A 417 0.99 -12.49 3.94
N PRO A 418 0.26 -11.49 3.40
CA PRO A 418 -1.20 -11.53 3.37
C PRO A 418 -1.77 -12.81 2.76
N ARG A 419 -2.69 -13.48 3.48
CA ARG A 419 -3.43 -14.64 2.99
C ARG A 419 -4.93 -14.47 3.19
N LEU A 420 -5.68 -15.04 2.25
CA LEU A 420 -7.12 -15.21 2.37
C LEU A 420 -7.42 -16.58 2.96
N ILE A 421 -8.12 -16.61 4.08
CA ILE A 421 -8.60 -17.81 4.76
C ILE A 421 -10.09 -17.93 4.48
N LEU A 422 -10.49 -19.01 3.81
CA LEU A 422 -11.89 -19.30 3.55
C LEU A 422 -12.45 -20.15 4.69
N CYS A 423 -13.51 -19.66 5.33
CA CYS A 423 -14.19 -20.36 6.42
C CYS A 423 -15.43 -21.05 5.86
N GLY A 424 -15.59 -22.34 6.11
CA GLY A 424 -16.75 -23.09 5.63
C GLY A 424 -16.46 -24.56 5.41
N ASN A 425 -17.42 -25.24 4.79
CA ASN A 425 -17.26 -26.62 4.32
C ASN A 425 -17.18 -26.64 2.79
N GLU A 426 -16.96 -27.82 2.20
CA GLU A 426 -16.83 -27.99 0.74
C GLU A 426 -18.06 -27.52 -0.06
N GLN A 427 -19.20 -27.28 0.60
CA GLN A 427 -20.50 -27.00 -0.02
C GLN A 427 -20.93 -25.54 0.14
N ALA A 428 -20.45 -24.83 1.17
CA ALA A 428 -20.84 -23.47 1.47
C ALA A 428 -19.71 -22.69 2.16
N LEU A 429 -19.40 -21.50 1.61
CA LEU A 429 -18.55 -20.52 2.25
C LEU A 429 -19.35 -19.86 3.40
N ALA A 430 -18.92 -20.07 4.64
CA ALA A 430 -19.51 -19.47 5.83
C ALA A 430 -18.97 -18.05 6.09
N GLY A 431 -17.76 -17.76 5.60
CA GLY A 431 -17.11 -16.46 5.75
C GLY A 431 -15.68 -16.49 5.23
N TRP A 432 -14.96 -15.39 5.41
CA TRP A 432 -13.54 -15.34 5.11
C TRP A 432 -12.82 -14.41 6.08
N MET A 433 -11.52 -14.65 6.24
CA MET A 433 -10.63 -13.85 7.06
C MET A 433 -9.38 -13.51 6.27
N VAL A 434 -8.76 -12.38 6.60
CA VAL A 434 -7.43 -12.03 6.08
C VAL A 434 -6.43 -12.14 7.20
N SER A 435 -5.30 -12.81 6.95
CA SER A 435 -4.16 -12.85 7.87
C SER A 435 -2.96 -12.14 7.29
N ILE A 436 -2.19 -11.45 8.14
CA ILE A 436 -0.93 -10.76 7.80
C ILE A 436 -0.01 -10.91 9.03
N GLU A 437 1.31 -11.02 8.84
CA GLU A 437 2.27 -11.15 9.95
C GLU A 437 1.93 -12.30 10.92
N GLY A 438 1.42 -13.42 10.37
CA GLY A 438 1.16 -14.63 11.14
C GLY A 438 -0.09 -14.62 12.03
N HIS A 439 -0.97 -13.62 11.90
CA HIS A 439 -2.22 -13.56 12.67
C HIS A 439 -3.37 -13.06 11.80
N VAL A 440 -4.61 -13.39 12.19
CA VAL A 440 -5.82 -12.87 11.55
C VAL A 440 -5.97 -11.39 11.89
N VAL A 441 -6.16 -10.56 10.87
CA VAL A 441 -6.19 -9.10 11.02
C VAL A 441 -7.58 -8.51 10.88
N PHE A 442 -8.46 -9.13 10.09
CA PHE A 442 -9.88 -8.77 10.00
C PHE A 442 -10.67 -9.88 9.29
N GLU A 443 -11.99 -9.84 9.49
CA GLU A 443 -12.94 -10.81 8.95
C GLU A 443 -13.94 -10.11 8.01
N GLY A 444 -14.44 -10.87 7.04
CA GLY A 444 -15.44 -10.40 6.08
C GLY A 444 -16.84 -10.41 6.66
N VAL A 445 -17.61 -9.36 6.36
CA VAL A 445 -19.06 -9.30 6.65
C VAL A 445 -19.85 -10.04 5.56
N GLN A 446 -19.42 -9.93 4.31
CA GLN A 446 -20.06 -10.60 3.17
C GLN A 446 -19.37 -11.95 2.89
N PRO A 447 -20.05 -13.10 3.00
CA PRO A 447 -19.42 -14.41 2.87
C PRO A 447 -19.30 -14.83 1.39
N THR A 448 -18.64 -14.02 0.56
CA THR A 448 -18.37 -14.37 -0.84
C THR A 448 -16.86 -14.49 -1.08
N PHE A 449 -16.44 -15.40 -1.95
CA PHE A 449 -15.02 -15.54 -2.28
C PHE A 449 -14.46 -14.24 -2.88
N LEU A 450 -15.24 -13.59 -3.74
CA LEU A 450 -14.82 -12.39 -4.45
C LEU A 450 -14.55 -11.20 -3.53
N THR A 451 -15.38 -11.02 -2.49
CA THR A 451 -15.16 -9.97 -1.48
C THR A 451 -13.89 -10.23 -0.67
N GLY A 452 -13.64 -11.48 -0.29
CA GLY A 452 -12.39 -11.86 0.38
C GLY A 452 -11.16 -11.69 -0.51
N LEU A 453 -11.26 -12.03 -1.80
CA LEU A 453 -10.20 -11.82 -2.79
C LEU A 453 -9.88 -10.34 -2.96
N ALA A 454 -10.91 -9.49 -3.07
CA ALA A 454 -10.75 -8.04 -3.13
C ALA A 454 -10.07 -7.53 -1.85
N ALA A 455 -10.49 -8.01 -0.67
CA ALA A 455 -9.95 -7.59 0.60
C ALA A 455 -8.46 -7.93 0.75
N VAL A 456 -8.05 -9.16 0.49
CA VAL A 456 -6.63 -9.54 0.52
C VAL A 456 -5.83 -8.78 -0.53
N PHE A 457 -6.38 -8.57 -1.73
CA PHE A 457 -5.72 -7.78 -2.79
C PHE A 457 -5.43 -6.34 -2.32
N ALA A 458 -6.41 -5.70 -1.67
CA ALA A 458 -6.28 -4.33 -1.18
C ALA A 458 -5.14 -4.18 -0.16
N THR A 459 -4.91 -5.17 0.71
CA THR A 459 -3.84 -5.10 1.73
C THR A 459 -2.45 -4.90 1.14
N PHE A 460 -2.17 -5.46 -0.06
CA PHE A 460 -0.89 -5.27 -0.75
C PHE A 460 -0.65 -3.81 -1.16
N TYR A 461 -1.72 -3.05 -1.40
CA TYR A 461 -1.63 -1.63 -1.73
C TYR A 461 -1.59 -0.79 -0.47
N ILE A 462 -2.54 -1.00 0.44
CA ILE A 462 -2.69 -0.21 1.67
C ILE A 462 -1.40 -0.27 2.49
N PHE A 463 -0.87 -1.47 2.77
CA PHE A 463 0.28 -1.64 3.66
C PHE A 463 1.63 -1.71 2.94
N ASN A 464 1.69 -1.28 1.67
CA ASN A 464 2.92 -1.22 0.87
C ASN A 464 3.66 -2.56 0.76
N LEU A 465 2.90 -3.64 0.56
CA LEU A 465 3.43 -5.00 0.53
C LEU A 465 3.71 -5.43 -0.92
N GLN A 466 4.68 -6.33 -1.10
CA GLN A 466 4.87 -7.05 -2.36
C GLN A 466 3.91 -8.23 -2.43
N TYR A 467 3.52 -8.60 -3.64
CA TYR A 467 2.81 -9.85 -3.89
C TYR A 467 3.65 -11.03 -3.44
N GLN A 468 2.98 -11.99 -2.81
CA GLN A 468 3.56 -13.26 -2.41
C GLN A 468 4.03 -14.05 -3.64
N ASP A 469 5.19 -14.71 -3.53
CA ASP A 469 5.82 -15.40 -4.65
C ASP A 469 4.92 -16.55 -5.17
N GLU A 470 4.11 -17.14 -4.30
CA GLU A 470 3.20 -18.26 -4.57
C GLU A 470 1.99 -17.87 -5.43
N ALA A 471 1.64 -16.58 -5.50
CA ALA A 471 0.50 -16.08 -6.27
C ALA A 471 0.84 -14.82 -7.08
N ALA A 472 2.13 -14.54 -7.28
CA ALA A 472 2.61 -13.27 -7.82
C ALA A 472 2.07 -12.99 -9.21
N LYS A 473 2.05 -13.99 -10.11
CA LYS A 473 1.54 -13.86 -11.48
C LYS A 473 0.03 -13.78 -11.52
N THR A 474 -0.67 -14.53 -10.68
CA THR A 474 -2.14 -14.45 -10.56
C THR A 474 -2.57 -13.07 -10.07
N LEU A 475 -1.96 -12.55 -8.99
CA LEU A 475 -2.23 -11.20 -8.48
C LEU A 475 -1.86 -10.13 -9.51
N GLU A 476 -0.75 -10.31 -10.21
CA GLU A 476 -0.29 -9.44 -11.28
C GLU A 476 -1.24 -9.47 -12.51
N PHE A 477 -1.89 -10.61 -12.79
CA PHE A 477 -2.92 -10.73 -13.81
C PHE A 477 -4.21 -10.00 -13.39
N ILE A 478 -4.71 -10.24 -12.17
CA ILE A 478 -5.89 -9.57 -11.61
C ILE A 478 -5.70 -8.05 -11.66
N GLN A 479 -4.55 -7.56 -11.18
CA GLN A 479 -4.19 -6.15 -11.21
C GLN A 479 -4.35 -5.52 -12.60
N ARG A 480 -3.84 -6.18 -13.64
CA ARG A 480 -3.77 -5.60 -14.99
C ARG A 480 -5.04 -5.81 -15.81
N ARG A 481 -5.61 -7.01 -15.75
CA ARG A 481 -6.73 -7.42 -16.60
C ARG A 481 -8.10 -7.11 -16.00
N PHE A 482 -8.26 -7.32 -14.69
CA PHE A 482 -9.54 -7.11 -14.02
C PHE A 482 -9.61 -5.72 -13.40
N ILE A 483 -8.60 -5.31 -12.63
CA ILE A 483 -8.66 -4.03 -11.90
C ILE A 483 -8.22 -2.85 -12.78
N GLY A 484 -7.32 -3.09 -13.75
CA GLY A 484 -6.87 -2.05 -14.68
C GLY A 484 -5.78 -1.12 -14.13
N ILE A 485 -5.11 -1.48 -13.04
CA ILE A 485 -3.99 -0.72 -12.46
C ILE A 485 -2.70 -1.04 -13.25
N ASN A 486 -2.31 -0.11 -14.13
CA ASN A 486 -1.26 -0.30 -15.13
C ASN A 486 -0.27 0.89 -15.25
N PRO A 487 0.38 1.37 -14.17
CA PRO A 487 1.34 2.46 -14.29
C PRO A 487 2.59 2.02 -15.09
N GLU A 488 3.22 2.98 -15.78
CA GLU A 488 4.34 2.72 -16.73
C GLU A 488 5.60 2.10 -16.09
N ARG A 489 5.76 2.24 -14.78
CA ARG A 489 6.96 1.77 -14.05
C ARG A 489 6.59 1.27 -12.66
N GLY A 490 7.41 0.32 -12.18
CA GLY A 490 7.24 -0.36 -10.90
C GLY A 490 6.56 -1.73 -11.08
N THR A 491 6.52 -2.52 -10.02
CA THR A 491 5.81 -3.81 -9.99
C THR A 491 5.65 -4.27 -8.55
N LYS A 492 4.44 -4.73 -8.19
CA LYS A 492 4.14 -5.39 -6.90
C LYS A 492 4.78 -6.76 -6.77
N THR A 493 5.28 -7.34 -7.86
CA THR A 493 6.04 -8.60 -7.81
C THR A 493 7.48 -8.37 -7.34
N GLY A 494 7.98 -9.31 -6.52
CA GLY A 494 9.35 -9.25 -6.01
C GLY A 494 10.41 -9.35 -7.12
N ASN A 495 11.60 -8.82 -6.86
CA ASN A 495 12.77 -9.03 -7.72
C ASN A 495 13.24 -10.49 -7.56
N GLY A 496 12.75 -11.37 -8.43
CA GLY A 496 13.21 -12.76 -8.48
C GLY A 496 14.75 -12.85 -8.57
N ARG A 497 15.33 -13.79 -7.83
CA ARG A 497 16.75 -14.15 -7.93
C ARG A 497 16.90 -15.18 -9.05
N MET A 498 17.79 -14.95 -10.00
CA MET A 498 18.08 -15.89 -11.09
C MET A 498 19.55 -16.30 -11.05
N VAL A 499 19.81 -17.60 -11.17
CA VAL A 499 21.18 -18.10 -11.35
C VAL A 499 21.61 -17.81 -12.79
N SER A 500 22.68 -17.04 -12.95
CA SER A 500 23.27 -16.76 -14.25
C SER A 500 23.79 -18.03 -14.90
N LYS A 501 23.24 -18.38 -16.06
CA LYS A 501 23.72 -19.52 -16.86
C LYS A 501 25.18 -19.39 -17.31
N LYS A 502 25.73 -18.15 -17.35
CA LYS A 502 27.13 -17.89 -17.75
C LYS A 502 28.12 -17.91 -16.59
N THR A 503 27.69 -17.55 -15.37
CA THR A 503 28.60 -17.32 -14.26
C THR A 503 28.27 -18.13 -13.00
N GLY A 504 27.17 -18.88 -12.99
CA GLY A 504 26.68 -19.62 -11.81
C GLY A 504 26.27 -18.74 -10.63
N LYS A 505 26.44 -17.41 -10.72
CA LYS A 505 26.12 -16.47 -9.64
C LYS A 505 24.63 -16.16 -9.63
N ILE A 506 24.08 -16.00 -8.43
CA ILE A 506 22.72 -15.46 -8.23
C ILE A 506 22.75 -13.98 -8.61
N ILE A 507 22.08 -13.63 -9.70
CA ILE A 507 21.89 -12.25 -10.18
C ILE A 507 20.44 -11.85 -9.95
N GLN A 508 20.18 -10.58 -9.66
CA GLN A 508 18.82 -10.05 -9.67
C GLN A 508 18.28 -10.06 -11.10
N LYS A 509 17.09 -10.65 -11.30
CA LYS A 509 16.41 -10.64 -12.61
C LYS A 509 16.21 -9.18 -13.07
N LYS A 510 16.47 -8.89 -14.35
CA LYS A 510 16.21 -7.57 -14.94
C LYS A 510 14.74 -7.20 -14.67
N LYS A 511 14.51 -5.98 -14.17
CA LYS A 511 13.19 -5.44 -13.86
C LYS A 511 12.38 -5.29 -15.15
N GLN A 512 11.48 -6.22 -15.42
CA GLN A 512 10.47 -6.09 -16.46
C GLN A 512 9.29 -5.29 -15.88
N THR A 513 8.67 -4.43 -16.69
CA THR A 513 7.47 -3.67 -16.31
C THR A 513 6.25 -4.57 -16.10
N VAL A 514 6.22 -5.71 -16.79
CA VAL A 514 5.17 -6.74 -16.72
C VAL A 514 5.83 -8.11 -16.84
N ASN A 515 5.39 -9.08 -16.03
CA ASN A 515 5.81 -10.46 -16.23
C ASN A 515 5.40 -10.96 -17.63
N THR A 516 6.36 -11.58 -18.34
CA THR A 516 6.16 -12.06 -19.71
C THR A 516 5.03 -13.11 -19.81
N GLN A 517 4.90 -14.01 -18.84
CA GLN A 517 3.82 -15.02 -18.84
C GLN A 517 2.45 -14.36 -18.70
N VAL A 518 2.33 -13.37 -17.79
CA VAL A 518 1.11 -12.58 -17.60
C VAL A 518 0.76 -11.80 -18.88
N SER A 519 1.74 -11.13 -19.48
CA SER A 519 1.54 -10.38 -20.74
C SER A 519 1.04 -11.27 -21.88
N THR A 520 1.65 -12.46 -22.03
CA THR A 520 1.25 -13.43 -23.05
C THR A 520 -0.16 -13.93 -22.82
N LEU A 521 -0.54 -14.27 -21.58
CA LEU A 521 -1.89 -14.73 -21.29
C LEU A 521 -2.93 -13.63 -21.58
N ILE A 522 -2.69 -12.38 -21.15
CA ILE A 522 -3.59 -11.25 -21.43
C ILE A 522 -3.77 -11.07 -22.94
N LYS A 523 -2.68 -11.11 -23.71
CA LYS A 523 -2.74 -11.01 -25.17
C LYS A 523 -3.57 -12.14 -25.78
N ASN A 524 -3.29 -13.38 -25.39
CA ASN A 524 -3.98 -14.54 -25.94
C ASN A 524 -5.48 -14.54 -25.61
N LEU A 525 -5.86 -14.07 -24.41
CA LEU A 525 -7.26 -13.91 -24.03
C LEU A 525 -7.94 -12.82 -24.85
N MET A 526 -7.30 -11.67 -25.04
CA MET A 526 -7.82 -10.61 -25.91
C MET A 526 -8.02 -11.11 -27.35
N ASP A 527 -7.04 -11.83 -27.89
CA ASP A 527 -7.13 -12.42 -29.22
C ASP A 527 -8.30 -13.43 -29.26
N PHE A 528 -8.42 -14.30 -28.25
CA PHE A 528 -9.50 -15.30 -28.17
C PHE A 528 -10.89 -14.68 -28.05
N GLU A 529 -11.08 -13.68 -27.20
CA GLU A 529 -12.31 -12.90 -27.06
C GLU A 529 -12.70 -12.27 -28.40
N CYS A 530 -11.74 -11.70 -29.14
CA CYS A 530 -11.98 -11.17 -30.49
C CYS A 530 -12.47 -12.25 -31.47
N HIS A 531 -11.91 -13.46 -31.42
CA HIS A 531 -12.34 -14.57 -32.28
C HIS A 531 -13.74 -15.08 -31.91
N LEU A 532 -14.07 -15.19 -30.62
CA LEU A 532 -15.41 -15.56 -30.18
C LEU A 532 -16.47 -14.58 -30.69
N ILE A 533 -16.16 -13.28 -30.67
CA ILE A 533 -17.03 -12.23 -31.19
C ILE A 533 -17.18 -12.31 -32.71
N GLN A 534 -16.11 -12.63 -33.45
CA GLN A 534 -16.17 -12.82 -34.90
C GLN A 534 -17.06 -14.01 -35.30
N VAL A 535 -17.00 -15.12 -34.55
CA VAL A 535 -17.82 -16.31 -34.82
C VAL A 535 -19.29 -16.09 -34.45
N SER A 536 -19.57 -15.37 -33.37
CA SER A 536 -20.95 -15.07 -32.95
C SER A 536 -21.63 -13.95 -33.74
N CYS A 537 -20.87 -13.12 -34.47
CA CYS A 537 -21.40 -12.09 -35.38
C CYS A 537 -21.61 -12.57 -36.84
N CYS A 538 -21.36 -13.83 -37.16
CA CYS A 538 -21.67 -14.44 -38.46
C CYS A 538 -22.81 -15.46 -38.35
N PRO A 539 -24.08 -15.04 -38.20
CA PRO A 539 -25.20 -15.95 -38.36
C PRO A 539 -25.57 -16.00 -39.85
N PHE A 540 -24.76 -16.62 -40.71
CA PHE A 540 -25.14 -17.14 -42.04
C PHE A 540 -23.87 -17.61 -42.76
N PHE A 541 -23.56 -18.91 -42.63
CA PHE A 541 -23.05 -19.77 -43.70
C PHE A 541 -22.98 -21.20 -43.14
N LEU A 542 -24.15 -21.83 -43.07
CA LEU A 542 -24.34 -23.27 -43.22
C LEU A 542 -25.76 -23.51 -43.71
#